data_AF-A0A7N5ZYS7-F1
#
_entry.id   AF-A0A7N5ZYS7-F1
#
_cell.length_a   1.000
_cell.length_b   1.000
_cell.length_c   1.000
_cell.angle_alpha   90.00
_cell.angle_beta   90.00
_cell.angle_gamma   90.00
#
_symmetry.space_group_name_H-M   'P 1'
#
loop_
_entity.id
_entity.type
_entity.pdbx_description
1 polymer ?
#
loop_
_entity_poly.entity_id
_entity_poly.type
_entity_poly.pdbx_seq_one_letter_code
_entity_poly.pdbx_strand_id
1 'polypeptide(L)'
;LSLLRVAANSIISKSILINLLKFSTGFVDLQTEKADLMENVGAIPFLDYKHFASRIFFPEDAVKVQLDECCQGLSRLIQDQLFLTTMVHALEGQKSFTIKDKCALASLLTVALHSNLSYLTSVMEVLLRDLIQQNSSGQPKLLLRRTQSIVEKLLTNWMSICLYGFLRENVGQHLFLMVSALTQQIAKGPVDCVTEKALYTLSEDWLLWQAQDFSSLKLNVLFAVGSDGQVSEPLEVNALSCDTVEQVKEKILSTFRAKFGFPYNAPLKEIQYEKNGCFVLLEEVDATSEVIGDVTMLNTLEHYKVRNREEGVKR
;
A
#
# COMPACT_ATOMS: atom_id res chain seq x y z
N LEU A 1 -54.45 -7.39 9.72
CA LEU A 1 -53.75 -7.08 10.99
C LEU A 1 -53.03 -8.30 11.59
N SER A 2 -53.69 -9.46 11.74
CA SER A 2 -53.04 -10.72 12.21
C SER A 2 -51.95 -11.24 11.26
N LEU A 3 -52.23 -11.30 9.96
CA LEU A 3 -51.25 -11.71 8.92
C LEU A 3 -50.03 -10.79 8.85
N LEU A 4 -50.22 -9.48 9.01
CA LEU A 4 -49.14 -8.48 9.05
C LEU A 4 -48.24 -8.65 10.29
N ARG A 5 -48.82 -9.00 11.45
CA ARG A 5 -48.06 -9.31 12.67
C ARG A 5 -47.26 -10.61 12.54
N VAL A 6 -47.82 -11.64 11.89
CA VAL A 6 -47.12 -12.91 11.62
C VAL A 6 -45.97 -12.70 10.63
N ALA A 7 -46.20 -11.93 9.56
CA ALA A 7 -45.15 -11.57 8.59
C ALA A 7 -44.03 -10.74 9.24
N ALA A 8 -44.38 -9.73 10.05
CA ALA A 8 -43.41 -8.91 10.77
C ALA A 8 -42.58 -9.73 11.77
N ASN A 9 -43.21 -10.61 12.56
CA ASN A 9 -42.49 -11.51 13.48
C ASN A 9 -41.60 -12.51 12.74
N SER A 10 -42.03 -13.01 11.57
CA SER A 10 -41.21 -13.90 10.74
C SER A 10 -39.99 -13.19 10.16
N ILE A 11 -40.14 -11.93 9.71
CA ILE A 11 -39.03 -11.10 9.19
C ILE A 11 -38.04 -10.76 10.31
N ILE A 12 -38.54 -10.36 11.48
CA ILE A 12 -37.70 -10.05 12.65
C ILE A 12 -36.95 -11.31 13.11
N SER A 13 -37.64 -12.46 13.19
CA SER A 13 -37.02 -13.74 13.56
C SER A 13 -35.96 -14.18 12.55
N LYS A 14 -36.20 -14.02 11.24
CA LYS A 14 -35.20 -14.29 10.19
C LYS A 14 -34.01 -13.34 10.29
N SER A 15 -34.24 -12.05 10.54
CA SER A 15 -33.15 -11.07 10.69
C SER A 15 -32.30 -11.35 11.93
N ILE A 16 -32.91 -11.73 13.05
CA ILE A 16 -32.20 -12.14 14.27
C ILE A 16 -31.40 -13.41 14.02
N LEU A 17 -31.97 -14.40 13.33
CA LEU A 17 -31.30 -15.65 13.00
C LEU A 17 -30.10 -15.42 12.06
N ILE A 18 -30.24 -14.57 11.04
CA ILE A 18 -29.15 -14.19 10.14
C ILE A 18 -28.03 -13.47 10.92
N ASN A 19 -28.38 -12.55 11.81
CA ASN A 19 -27.38 -11.84 12.63
C ASN A 19 -26.68 -12.78 13.62
N LEU A 20 -27.40 -13.73 14.22
CA LEU A 20 -26.82 -14.76 15.09
C LEU A 20 -25.92 -15.72 14.32
N LEU A 21 -26.29 -16.10 13.10
CA LEU A 21 -25.45 -16.91 12.21
C LEU A 21 -24.18 -16.16 11.84
N LYS A 22 -24.28 -14.89 11.39
CA LYS A 22 -23.12 -14.05 11.09
C LYS A 22 -22.21 -13.85 12.30
N PHE A 23 -22.78 -13.66 13.49
CA PHE A 23 -22.02 -13.57 14.75
C PHE A 23 -21.32 -14.90 15.09
N SER A 24 -22.03 -16.02 14.96
CA SER A 24 -21.47 -17.35 15.19
C SER A 24 -20.33 -17.66 14.23
N THR A 25 -20.48 -17.33 12.94
CA THR A 25 -19.43 -17.51 11.93
C THR A 25 -18.23 -16.61 12.25
N GLY A 26 -18.44 -15.32 12.50
CA GLY A 26 -17.34 -14.41 12.87
C GLY A 26 -16.61 -14.82 14.16
N PHE A 27 -17.33 -15.37 15.14
CA PHE A 27 -16.72 -15.91 16.36
C PHE A 27 -15.92 -17.19 16.10
N VAL A 28 -16.42 -18.10 15.27
CA VAL A 28 -15.71 -19.31 14.86
C VAL A 28 -14.47 -18.96 14.06
N ASP A 29 -14.56 -18.02 13.10
CA ASP A 29 -13.43 -17.56 12.32
C ASP A 29 -12.32 -17.01 13.23
N LEU A 30 -12.69 -16.19 14.22
CA LEU A 30 -11.74 -15.63 15.19
C LEU A 30 -11.09 -16.69 16.09
N GLN A 31 -11.82 -17.76 16.43
CA GLN A 31 -11.31 -18.86 17.26
C GLN A 31 -10.47 -19.88 16.46
N THR A 32 -10.67 -19.97 15.15
CA THR A 32 -10.06 -20.99 14.27
C THR A 32 -9.01 -20.42 13.33
N GLU A 33 -8.79 -19.11 13.36
CA GLU A 33 -7.76 -18.44 12.59
C GLU A 33 -6.37 -18.98 12.93
N LYS A 34 -5.79 -19.74 12.00
CA LYS A 34 -4.42 -20.23 12.10
C LYS A 34 -3.45 -19.12 11.74
N ALA A 35 -2.36 -19.01 12.48
CA ALA A 35 -1.25 -18.11 12.20
C ALA A 35 -0.39 -18.64 11.02
N ASP A 36 -0.99 -18.82 9.85
CA ASP A 36 -0.29 -19.19 8.61
C ASP A 36 0.34 -17.93 7.96
N LEU A 37 0.98 -17.09 8.77
CA LEU A 37 1.62 -15.85 8.33
C LEU A 37 3.10 -16.11 8.06
N MET A 38 3.43 -16.26 6.77
CA MET A 38 4.76 -16.16 6.16
C MET A 38 5.95 -16.75 6.96
N GLU A 39 6.25 -18.04 6.79
CA GLU A 39 7.48 -18.63 7.35
C GLU A 39 8.74 -18.35 6.51
N ASN A 40 8.60 -17.99 5.21
CA ASN A 40 9.74 -17.81 4.30
C ASN A 40 9.56 -16.60 3.39
N VAL A 41 9.90 -15.40 3.88
CA VAL A 41 10.14 -14.27 2.99
C VAL A 41 11.56 -14.40 2.45
N GLY A 42 11.70 -14.50 1.12
CA GLY A 42 13.00 -14.46 0.45
C GLY A 42 13.69 -13.10 0.60
N ALA A 43 14.43 -12.68 -0.42
CA ALA A 43 15.10 -11.38 -0.37
C ALA A 43 14.08 -10.23 -0.32
N ILE A 44 14.21 -9.36 0.68
CA ILE A 44 13.34 -8.19 0.84
C ILE A 44 13.66 -7.17 -0.26
N PRO A 45 12.65 -6.65 -0.97
CA PRO A 45 12.85 -5.68 -2.05
C PRO A 45 13.12 -4.27 -1.49
N PHE A 46 14.24 -4.07 -0.81
CA PHE A 46 14.67 -2.75 -0.37
C PHE A 46 14.91 -1.83 -1.56
N LEU A 47 14.45 -0.58 -1.46
CA LEU A 47 14.91 0.48 -2.35
C LEU A 47 16.40 0.71 -2.10
N ASP A 48 17.15 0.96 -3.17
CA ASP A 48 18.50 1.49 -3.04
C ASP A 48 18.46 2.88 -2.34
N TYR A 49 19.62 3.31 -1.86
CA TYR A 49 19.71 4.52 -1.06
C TYR A 49 19.21 5.77 -1.81
N LYS A 50 19.54 5.90 -3.10
CA LYS A 50 19.14 7.05 -3.91
C LYS A 50 17.62 7.16 -4.05
N HIS A 51 16.91 6.06 -4.30
CA HIS A 51 15.46 6.08 -4.42
C HIS A 51 14.78 6.23 -3.06
N PHE A 52 15.33 5.61 -2.00
CA PHE A 52 14.86 5.82 -0.64
C PHE A 52 14.94 7.29 -0.22
N ALA A 53 16.11 7.90 -0.35
CA ALA A 53 16.35 9.30 0.00
C ALA A 53 15.48 10.24 -0.84
N SER A 54 15.40 10.01 -2.16
CA SER A 54 14.57 10.82 -3.06
C SER A 54 13.09 10.83 -2.66
N ARG A 55 12.51 9.67 -2.28
CA ARG A 55 11.10 9.58 -1.86
C ARG A 55 10.82 10.29 -0.54
N ILE A 56 11.80 10.36 0.37
CA ILE A 56 11.66 11.07 1.65
C ILE A 56 11.85 12.59 1.48
N PHE A 57 12.81 12.98 0.65
CA PHE A 57 13.14 14.39 0.43
C PHE A 57 12.07 15.07 -0.42
N PHE A 58 11.55 14.38 -1.43
CA PHE A 58 10.57 14.92 -2.38
C PHE A 58 9.43 13.92 -2.63
N PRO A 59 8.48 13.78 -1.69
CA PRO A 59 7.37 12.84 -1.82
C PRO A 59 6.34 13.24 -2.89
N GLU A 60 6.21 14.54 -3.19
CA GLU A 60 5.21 15.07 -4.13
C GLU A 60 5.73 15.26 -5.56
N ASP A 61 7.05 15.40 -5.77
CA ASP A 61 7.61 15.80 -7.07
C ASP A 61 9.05 15.29 -7.27
N ALA A 62 9.35 14.68 -8.42
CA ALA A 62 10.74 14.43 -8.82
C ALA A 62 11.34 15.71 -9.42
N VAL A 63 12.00 16.54 -8.60
CA VAL A 63 12.65 17.76 -9.09
C VAL A 63 13.89 17.40 -9.92
N LYS A 64 13.82 17.56 -11.24
CA LYS A 64 15.00 17.53 -12.11
C LYS A 64 15.63 18.93 -12.13
N VAL A 65 16.78 19.07 -11.49
CA VAL A 65 17.58 20.30 -11.55
C VAL A 65 18.66 20.15 -12.62
N GLN A 66 18.69 21.05 -13.60
CA GLN A 66 19.87 21.23 -14.48
C GLN A 66 20.83 22.20 -13.78
N LEU A 67 22.09 21.80 -13.60
CA LEU A 67 23.12 22.69 -13.06
C LEU A 67 23.68 23.59 -14.17
N ASP A 68 23.72 24.89 -13.89
CA ASP A 68 24.36 25.93 -14.71
C ASP A 68 25.60 26.50 -13.96
N GLU A 69 26.45 27.28 -14.63
CA GLU A 69 27.69 27.86 -14.06
C GLU A 69 27.44 28.69 -12.78
N CYS A 70 26.27 29.31 -12.65
CA CYS A 70 25.81 30.03 -11.46
C CYS A 70 25.82 29.15 -10.18
N CYS A 71 25.66 27.83 -10.34
CA CYS A 71 25.65 26.88 -9.23
C CYS A 71 26.99 26.81 -8.49
N GLN A 72 28.12 27.14 -9.12
CA GLN A 72 29.42 27.09 -8.46
C GLN A 72 29.61 28.21 -7.42
N GLY A 73 29.15 29.43 -7.73
CA GLY A 73 29.20 30.56 -6.80
C GLY A 73 28.29 30.31 -5.60
N LEU A 74 27.05 29.87 -5.86
CA LEU A 74 26.10 29.47 -4.82
C LEU A 74 26.64 28.31 -3.97
N SER A 75 27.26 27.30 -4.59
CA SER A 75 27.85 26.16 -3.88
C SER A 75 28.95 26.58 -2.89
N ARG A 76 29.68 27.66 -3.15
CA ARG A 76 30.67 28.20 -2.19
C ARG A 76 29.98 28.96 -1.06
N LEU A 77 28.97 29.76 -1.37
CA LEU A 77 28.22 30.53 -0.37
C LEU A 77 27.53 29.61 0.64
N ILE A 78 26.90 28.51 0.18
CA ILE A 78 26.24 27.55 1.08
C ILE A 78 27.22 26.75 1.95
N GLN A 79 28.54 26.84 1.71
CA GLN A 79 29.56 26.28 2.60
C GLN A 79 30.00 27.26 3.69
N ASP A 80 29.60 28.53 3.62
CA ASP A 80 29.79 29.50 4.69
C ASP A 80 28.63 29.38 5.71
N GLN A 81 28.94 28.99 6.95
CA GLN A 81 27.93 28.73 7.97
C GLN A 81 27.09 29.97 8.31
N LEU A 82 27.73 31.14 8.38
CA LEU A 82 27.04 32.39 8.70
C LEU A 82 26.06 32.78 7.60
N PHE A 83 26.48 32.70 6.35
CA PHE A 83 25.61 32.94 5.20
C PHE A 83 24.43 31.98 5.19
N LEU A 84 24.68 30.67 5.33
CA LEU A 84 23.64 29.65 5.24
C LEU A 84 22.60 29.80 6.35
N THR A 85 23.02 29.98 7.61
CA THR A 85 22.08 30.17 8.72
C THR A 85 21.30 31.47 8.58
N THR A 86 21.96 32.56 8.15
CA THR A 86 21.30 33.85 7.89
C THR A 86 20.28 33.73 6.76
N MET A 87 20.62 33.04 5.67
CA MET A 87 19.71 32.82 4.54
C MET A 87 18.47 32.03 4.96
N VAL A 88 18.65 30.97 5.75
CA VAL A 88 17.54 30.18 6.31
C VAL A 88 16.62 31.08 7.13
N HIS A 89 17.15 31.81 8.11
CA HIS A 89 16.36 32.72 8.95
C HIS A 89 15.64 33.81 8.14
N ALA A 90 16.32 34.41 7.15
CA ALA A 90 15.76 35.45 6.31
C ALA A 90 14.57 34.96 5.46
N LEU A 91 14.68 33.75 4.91
CA LEU A 91 13.62 33.12 4.10
C LEU A 91 12.44 32.69 4.98
N GLU A 92 12.70 32.07 6.14
CA GLU A 92 11.63 31.66 7.07
C GLU A 92 10.85 32.84 7.66
N GLY A 93 11.50 33.99 7.81
CA GLY A 93 10.85 35.23 8.26
C GLY A 93 9.88 35.84 7.24
N GLN A 94 9.88 35.39 5.98
CA GLN A 94 8.96 35.92 4.97
C GLN A 94 7.57 35.28 5.10
N LYS A 95 6.53 36.11 5.20
CA LYS A 95 5.12 35.64 5.29
C LYS A 95 4.66 34.87 4.05
N SER A 96 5.26 35.13 2.90
CA SER A 96 4.97 34.44 1.64
C SER A 96 5.62 33.05 1.54
N PHE A 97 6.54 32.72 2.45
CA PHE A 97 7.31 31.47 2.39
C PHE A 97 6.54 30.33 3.07
N THR A 98 5.96 29.45 2.26
CA THR A 98 5.02 28.43 2.71
C THR A 98 5.72 27.23 3.35
N ILE A 99 4.96 26.37 4.03
CA ILE A 99 5.49 25.09 4.57
C ILE A 99 6.05 24.22 3.44
N LYS A 100 5.43 24.24 2.24
CA LYS A 100 5.94 23.51 1.07
C LYS A 100 7.31 24.05 0.64
N ASP A 101 7.48 25.36 0.59
CA ASP A 101 8.76 26.00 0.23
C ASP A 101 9.86 25.69 1.24
N LYS A 102 9.53 25.73 2.53
CA LYS A 102 10.45 25.33 3.62
C LYS A 102 10.91 23.89 3.46
N CYS A 103 9.97 22.98 3.18
CA CYS A 103 10.29 21.57 2.97
C CYS A 103 11.15 21.35 1.72
N ALA A 104 10.83 22.03 0.62
CA ALA A 104 11.59 21.94 -0.62
C ALA A 104 13.03 22.46 -0.43
N LEU A 105 13.19 23.63 0.20
CA LEU A 105 14.51 24.21 0.48
C LEU A 105 15.35 23.33 1.41
N ALA A 106 14.76 22.80 2.49
CA ALA A 106 15.45 21.86 3.38
C ALA A 106 15.96 20.62 2.62
N SER A 107 15.12 20.04 1.76
CA SER A 107 15.50 18.90 0.93
C SER A 107 16.58 19.22 -0.11
N LEU A 108 16.51 20.39 -0.76
CA LEU A 108 17.55 20.85 -1.68
C LEU A 108 18.89 21.09 -0.96
N LEU A 109 18.87 21.73 0.21
CA LEU A 109 20.06 21.92 1.05
C LEU A 109 20.65 20.58 1.50
N THR A 110 19.81 19.61 1.85
CA THR A 110 20.25 18.27 2.23
C THR A 110 21.01 17.61 1.07
N VAL A 111 20.46 17.69 -0.16
CA VAL A 111 21.11 17.12 -1.35
C VAL A 111 22.40 17.87 -1.68
N ALA A 112 22.38 19.21 -1.64
CA ALA A 112 23.54 20.04 -1.96
C ALA A 112 24.71 19.83 -0.97
N LEU A 113 24.40 19.56 0.30
CA LEU A 113 25.39 19.35 1.37
C LEU A 113 25.63 17.87 1.68
N HIS A 114 25.06 16.95 0.88
CA HIS A 114 25.11 15.51 1.14
C HIS A 114 26.54 14.95 1.21
N SER A 115 27.46 15.51 0.40
CA SER A 115 28.87 15.11 0.40
C SER A 115 29.64 15.55 1.65
N ASN A 116 29.07 16.44 2.49
CA ASN A 116 29.69 16.91 3.72
C ASN A 116 28.66 16.92 4.87
N LEU A 117 28.26 15.72 5.30
CA LEU A 117 27.29 15.54 6.38
C LEU A 117 27.75 16.10 7.73
N SER A 118 29.07 16.20 7.97
CA SER A 118 29.60 16.84 9.17
C SER A 118 29.22 18.32 9.22
N TYR A 119 29.45 19.05 8.13
CA TYR A 119 29.05 20.45 8.01
C TYR A 119 27.53 20.63 8.10
N LEU A 120 26.76 19.79 7.39
CA LEU A 120 25.29 19.81 7.48
C LEU A 120 24.80 19.63 8.92
N THR A 121 25.43 18.72 9.68
CA THR A 121 25.11 18.50 11.10
C THR A 121 25.39 19.75 11.94
N SER A 122 26.56 20.38 11.76
CA SER A 122 26.91 21.61 12.48
C SER A 122 25.96 22.78 12.17
N VAL A 123 25.53 22.94 10.91
CA VAL A 123 24.53 23.94 10.53
C VAL A 123 23.19 23.64 11.19
N MET A 124 22.75 22.37 11.15
CA MET A 124 21.49 21.94 11.74
C MET A 124 21.48 22.16 13.27
N GLU A 125 22.59 21.90 13.97
CA GLU A 125 22.70 22.16 15.41
C GLU A 125 22.53 23.63 15.77
N VAL A 126 23.11 24.54 14.97
CA VAL A 126 22.92 25.99 15.16
C VAL A 126 21.47 26.37 14.94
N LEU A 127 20.87 25.96 13.82
CA LEU A 127 19.48 26.27 13.51
C LEU A 127 18.49 25.67 14.54
N LEU A 128 18.76 24.47 15.07
CA LEU A 128 17.94 23.85 16.12
C LEU A 128 18.03 24.63 17.43
N ARG A 129 19.23 25.09 17.78
CA ARG A 129 19.45 25.93 18.97
C ARG A 129 18.68 27.24 18.84
N ASP A 130 18.74 27.88 17.66
CA ASP A 130 18.00 29.11 17.38
C ASP A 130 16.49 28.88 17.47
N LEU A 131 15.99 27.77 16.90
CA LEU A 131 14.58 27.39 16.99
C LEU A 131 14.12 27.22 18.46
N ILE A 132 14.94 26.55 19.29
CA ILE A 132 14.66 26.38 20.73
C ILE A 132 14.60 27.74 21.42
N GLN A 133 15.55 28.64 21.15
CA GLN A 133 15.61 29.96 21.76
C GLN A 133 14.43 30.86 21.36
N GLN A 134 14.05 30.83 20.09
CA GLN A 134 12.88 31.57 19.58
C GLN A 134 11.56 31.07 20.18
N ASN A 135 11.48 29.78 20.54
CA ASN A 135 10.33 29.18 21.20
C ASN A 135 10.40 29.21 22.75
N SER A 136 11.29 30.02 23.33
CA SER A 136 11.53 30.06 24.79
C SER A 136 10.32 30.43 25.64
N SER A 137 9.37 31.20 25.09
CA SER A 137 8.09 31.53 25.76
C SER A 137 6.96 30.53 25.47
N GLY A 138 7.18 29.56 24.59
CA GLY A 138 6.21 28.54 24.21
C GLY A 138 6.21 27.33 25.15
N GLN A 139 5.28 26.41 24.96
CA GLN A 139 5.26 25.14 25.69
C GLN A 139 6.36 24.21 25.16
N PRO A 140 7.40 23.86 25.96
CA PRO A 140 8.54 23.08 25.45
C PRO A 140 8.15 21.71 24.90
N LYS A 141 7.09 21.09 25.44
CA LYS A 141 6.54 19.81 24.97
C LYS A 141 5.92 19.86 23.57
N LEU A 142 5.70 21.06 23.02
CA LEU A 142 5.17 21.24 21.67
C LEU A 142 6.28 21.47 20.63
N LEU A 143 7.53 21.63 21.04
CA LEU A 143 8.65 21.81 20.12
C LEU A 143 8.86 20.53 19.29
N LEU A 144 9.16 20.67 18.00
CA LEU A 144 9.34 19.55 17.06
C LEU A 144 8.11 18.65 16.87
N ARG A 145 6.91 19.08 17.33
CA ARG A 145 5.68 18.28 17.22
C ARG A 145 5.16 18.18 15.79
N ARG A 146 5.39 19.21 14.98
CA ARG A 146 4.99 19.28 13.57
C ARG A 146 6.09 19.97 12.81
N THR A 147 6.39 19.49 11.61
CA THR A 147 7.33 20.17 10.71
C THR A 147 6.74 21.51 10.27
N GLN A 148 7.26 22.60 10.82
CA GLN A 148 6.83 23.97 10.52
C GLN A 148 8.01 24.88 10.12
N SER A 149 9.24 24.40 10.32
CA SER A 149 10.49 25.07 9.98
C SER A 149 11.36 24.24 9.03
N ILE A 150 12.28 24.93 8.35
CA ILE A 150 13.32 24.34 7.50
C ILE A 150 14.16 23.37 8.34
N VAL A 151 14.53 23.75 9.56
CA VAL A 151 15.39 22.91 10.41
C VAL A 151 14.70 21.61 10.85
N GLU A 152 13.39 21.62 11.11
CA GLU A 152 12.63 20.40 11.42
C GLU A 152 12.59 19.43 10.22
N LYS A 153 12.48 19.96 8.99
CA LYS A 153 12.57 19.12 7.79
C LYS A 153 14.01 18.64 7.55
N LEU A 154 15.02 19.49 7.76
CA LEU A 154 16.43 19.09 7.70
C LEU A 154 16.73 17.95 8.69
N LEU A 155 16.20 18.03 9.91
CA LEU A 155 16.34 16.98 10.92
C LEU A 155 15.70 15.66 10.45
N THR A 156 14.51 15.72 9.86
CA THR A 156 13.85 14.53 9.28
C THR A 156 14.70 13.91 8.17
N ASN A 157 15.23 14.74 7.29
CA ASN A 157 16.08 14.31 6.19
C ASN A 157 17.39 13.70 6.72
N TRP A 158 18.07 14.37 7.65
CA TRP A 158 19.29 13.90 8.29
C TRP A 158 19.09 12.56 9.01
N MET A 159 17.99 12.41 9.77
CA MET A 159 17.62 11.14 10.41
C MET A 159 17.47 10.03 9.38
N SER A 160 16.82 10.29 8.24
CA SER A 160 16.69 9.28 7.19
C SER A 160 18.03 8.85 6.59
N ILE A 161 19.00 9.77 6.47
CA ILE A 161 20.36 9.46 6.01
C ILE A 161 21.06 8.56 7.01
N CYS A 162 21.11 8.97 8.28
CA CYS A 162 21.84 8.28 9.32
C CYS A 162 21.22 6.91 9.69
N LEU A 163 19.89 6.80 9.63
CA LEU A 163 19.17 5.60 10.03
C LEU A 163 18.89 4.63 8.88
N TYR A 164 19.26 4.94 7.63
CA TYR A 164 19.01 4.02 6.50
C TYR A 164 19.70 2.66 6.68
N GLY A 165 20.94 2.63 7.17
CA GLY A 165 21.65 1.38 7.48
C GLY A 165 20.92 0.57 8.54
N PHE A 166 20.58 1.21 9.66
CA PHE A 166 19.81 0.60 10.74
C PHE A 166 18.44 0.08 10.27
N LEU A 167 17.73 0.85 9.43
CA LEU A 167 16.47 0.44 8.81
C LEU A 167 16.65 -0.83 7.99
N ARG A 168 17.69 -0.92 7.15
CA ARG A 168 17.91 -2.13 6.34
C ARG A 168 18.30 -3.35 7.16
N GLU A 169 19.12 -3.16 8.19
CA GLU A 169 19.71 -4.25 8.96
C GLU A 169 18.80 -4.78 10.06
N ASN A 170 17.97 -3.93 10.69
CA ASN A 170 17.26 -4.29 11.92
C ASN A 170 15.73 -4.16 11.81
N VAL A 171 15.23 -3.13 11.12
CA VAL A 171 13.79 -2.79 11.15
C VAL A 171 13.06 -3.27 9.90
N GLY A 172 13.74 -3.28 8.76
CA GLY A 172 13.13 -3.43 7.44
C GLY A 172 12.44 -4.77 7.23
N GLN A 173 12.99 -5.86 7.79
CA GLN A 173 12.36 -7.17 7.76
C GLN A 173 11.05 -7.21 8.53
N HIS A 174 11.04 -6.71 9.76
CA HIS A 174 9.84 -6.65 10.58
C HIS A 174 8.76 -5.77 9.94
N LEU A 175 9.14 -4.63 9.38
CA LEU A 175 8.22 -3.74 8.67
C LEU A 175 7.64 -4.41 7.42
N PHE A 176 8.48 -5.07 6.62
CA PHE A 176 8.03 -5.78 5.42
C PHE A 176 7.09 -6.94 5.76
N LEU A 177 7.41 -7.73 6.79
CA LEU A 177 6.57 -8.83 7.27
C LEU A 177 5.22 -8.31 7.76
N MET A 178 5.20 -7.22 8.53
CA MET A 178 3.96 -6.62 9.00
C MET A 178 3.07 -6.16 7.84
N VAL A 179 3.63 -5.43 6.88
CA VAL A 179 2.87 -4.97 5.69
C VAL A 179 2.36 -6.15 4.87
N SER A 180 3.19 -7.18 4.70
CA SER A 180 2.82 -8.37 3.94
C SER A 180 1.72 -9.17 4.64
N ALA A 181 1.81 -9.33 5.97
CA ALA A 181 0.81 -9.99 6.79
C ALA A 181 -0.54 -9.25 6.73
N LEU A 182 -0.53 -7.92 6.85
CA LEU A 182 -1.75 -7.10 6.70
C LEU A 182 -2.36 -7.25 5.31
N THR A 183 -1.54 -7.18 4.26
CA THR A 183 -2.00 -7.34 2.88
C THR A 183 -2.61 -8.73 2.64
N GLN A 184 -1.97 -9.78 3.14
CA GLN A 184 -2.49 -11.15 3.06
C GLN A 184 -3.79 -11.32 3.84
N GLN A 185 -3.88 -10.73 5.04
CA GLN A 185 -5.06 -10.81 5.88
C GLN A 185 -6.26 -10.12 5.23
N ILE A 186 -6.05 -8.94 4.66
CA ILE A 186 -7.08 -8.21 3.90
C ILE A 186 -7.55 -9.08 2.72
N ALA A 187 -6.61 -9.67 1.97
CA ALA A 187 -6.90 -10.46 0.76
C ALA A 187 -7.64 -11.78 1.01
N LYS A 188 -7.73 -12.26 2.26
CA LYS A 188 -8.54 -13.44 2.64
C LYS A 188 -10.04 -13.15 2.61
N GLY A 189 -10.44 -11.88 2.70
CA GLY A 189 -11.84 -11.46 2.72
C GLY A 189 -12.23 -10.66 1.49
N PRO A 190 -13.54 -10.47 1.24
CA PRO A 190 -14.01 -9.61 0.17
C PRO A 190 -13.50 -8.18 0.31
N VAL A 191 -13.08 -7.61 -0.82
CA VAL A 191 -12.70 -6.20 -0.96
C VAL A 191 -13.53 -5.61 -2.10
N ASP A 192 -14.28 -4.55 -1.82
CA ASP A 192 -14.98 -3.81 -2.87
C ASP A 192 -13.97 -3.00 -3.69
N CYS A 193 -13.84 -3.33 -4.97
CA CYS A 193 -12.87 -2.68 -5.86
C CYS A 193 -13.19 -1.20 -6.15
N VAL A 194 -14.41 -0.72 -5.90
CA VAL A 194 -14.80 0.67 -6.14
C VAL A 194 -14.49 1.55 -4.92
N THR A 195 -14.87 1.10 -3.72
CA THR A 195 -14.66 1.87 -2.48
C THR A 195 -13.40 1.50 -1.71
N GLU A 196 -12.71 0.43 -2.12
CA GLU A 196 -11.57 -0.21 -1.45
C GLU A 196 -11.87 -0.69 -0.01
N LYS A 197 -13.15 -0.76 0.38
CA LYS A 197 -13.56 -1.29 1.68
C LYS A 197 -13.41 -2.79 1.73
N ALA A 198 -12.88 -3.28 2.84
CA ALA A 198 -12.57 -4.70 3.04
C ALA A 198 -13.33 -5.28 4.23
N LEU A 199 -13.63 -6.59 4.16
CA LEU A 199 -14.22 -7.31 5.28
C LEU A 199 -13.24 -7.41 6.46
N TYR A 200 -11.97 -7.73 6.17
CA TYR A 200 -10.91 -7.75 7.16
C TYR A 200 -10.12 -6.45 7.08
N THR A 201 -10.20 -5.63 8.13
CA THR A 201 -9.53 -4.34 8.22
C THR A 201 -9.26 -3.97 9.67
N LEU A 202 -8.31 -3.06 9.88
CA LEU A 202 -8.01 -2.45 11.17
C LEU A 202 -8.74 -1.11 11.39
N SER A 203 -9.55 -0.66 10.43
CA SER A 203 -10.25 0.62 10.48
C SER A 203 -11.74 0.47 10.21
N GLU A 204 -12.56 1.05 11.08
CA GLU A 204 -14.02 1.08 10.95
C GLU A 204 -14.48 1.84 9.68
N ASP A 205 -13.78 2.92 9.32
CA ASP A 205 -14.10 3.71 8.12
C ASP A 205 -13.96 2.89 6.83
N TRP A 206 -13.01 1.95 6.83
CA TRP A 206 -12.69 1.05 5.72
C TRP A 206 -13.39 -0.32 5.81
N LEU A 207 -14.29 -0.51 6.78
CA LEU A 207 -15.00 -1.76 6.98
C LEU A 207 -16.11 -1.94 5.94
N LEU A 208 -16.13 -3.11 5.29
CA LEU A 208 -17.20 -3.53 4.39
C LEU A 208 -18.39 -4.09 5.19
N TRP A 209 -19.32 -3.21 5.57
CA TRP A 209 -20.47 -3.54 6.42
C TRP A 209 -21.42 -4.60 5.86
N GLN A 210 -21.54 -4.70 4.54
CA GLN A 210 -22.43 -5.62 3.85
C GLN A 210 -21.65 -6.52 2.90
N ALA A 211 -20.70 -7.30 3.42
CA ALA A 211 -20.06 -8.35 2.64
C ALA A 211 -21.13 -9.34 2.14
N GLN A 212 -21.12 -9.60 0.83
CA GLN A 212 -21.90 -10.66 0.22
C GLN A 212 -21.36 -12.02 0.66
N ASP A 213 -22.19 -13.06 0.59
CA ASP A 213 -21.71 -14.43 0.82
C ASP A 213 -20.64 -14.76 -0.23
N PHE A 214 -19.53 -15.35 0.23
CA PHE A 214 -18.39 -15.65 -0.61
C PHE A 214 -17.84 -17.04 -0.28
N SER A 215 -17.11 -17.63 -1.22
CA SER A 215 -16.42 -18.90 -1.03
C SER A 215 -14.97 -18.80 -1.47
N SER A 216 -14.08 -19.50 -0.77
CA SER A 216 -12.66 -19.56 -1.12
C SER A 216 -12.44 -20.52 -2.28
N LEU A 217 -11.73 -20.03 -3.29
CA LEU A 217 -11.37 -20.76 -4.50
C LEU A 217 -9.86 -20.99 -4.56
N LYS A 218 -9.46 -22.21 -4.94
CA LYS A 218 -8.07 -22.61 -5.25
C LYS A 218 -7.95 -22.80 -6.76
N LEU A 219 -7.35 -21.82 -7.41
CA LEU A 219 -7.17 -21.79 -8.87
C LEU A 219 -5.82 -22.41 -9.24
N ASN A 220 -5.82 -23.29 -10.25
CA ASN A 220 -4.59 -23.78 -10.87
C ASN A 220 -4.31 -22.97 -12.13
N VAL A 221 -3.40 -22.02 -12.02
CA VAL A 221 -3.11 -21.06 -13.09
C VAL A 221 -1.94 -21.56 -13.92
N LEU A 222 -2.13 -21.61 -15.24
CA LEU A 222 -1.13 -21.99 -16.22
C LEU A 222 -0.73 -20.75 -17.02
N PHE A 223 0.57 -20.56 -17.23
CA PHE A 223 1.09 -19.49 -18.08
C PHE A 223 1.43 -20.09 -19.45
N ALA A 224 1.00 -19.43 -20.53
CA ALA A 224 1.45 -19.79 -21.87
C ALA A 224 2.94 -19.49 -22.03
N VAL A 225 3.71 -20.45 -22.54
CA VAL A 225 5.15 -20.36 -22.76
C VAL A 225 5.43 -20.62 -24.24
N GLY A 226 6.08 -19.66 -24.91
CA GLY A 226 6.42 -19.77 -26.33
C GLY A 226 5.22 -19.65 -27.29
N SER A 227 5.41 -20.05 -28.55
CA SER A 227 4.41 -19.96 -29.62
C SER A 227 3.58 -21.23 -29.82
N ASP A 228 4.01 -22.36 -29.24
CA ASP A 228 3.56 -23.69 -29.66
C ASP A 228 2.58 -24.33 -28.66
N GLY A 229 1.80 -23.51 -27.94
CA GLY A 229 0.78 -23.98 -26.99
C GLY A 229 1.34 -24.69 -25.76
N GLN A 230 2.64 -24.57 -25.49
CA GLN A 230 3.24 -25.09 -24.27
C GLN A 230 2.79 -24.25 -23.08
N VAL A 231 2.51 -24.91 -21.96
CA VAL A 231 2.07 -24.28 -20.72
C VAL A 231 3.09 -24.54 -19.61
N SER A 232 3.20 -23.60 -18.68
CA SER A 232 4.04 -23.74 -17.50
C SER A 232 3.54 -24.84 -16.56
N GLU A 233 4.32 -25.16 -15.54
CA GLU A 233 3.78 -25.84 -14.36
C GLU A 233 2.66 -25.00 -13.72
N PRO A 234 1.64 -25.65 -13.12
CA PRO A 234 0.53 -24.95 -12.49
C PRO A 234 0.98 -24.17 -11.24
N LEU A 235 0.48 -22.94 -11.14
CA LEU A 235 0.58 -22.09 -9.96
C LEU A 235 -0.75 -22.16 -9.20
N GLU A 236 -0.73 -22.67 -7.96
CA GLU A 236 -1.90 -22.62 -7.08
C GLU A 236 -2.09 -21.19 -6.55
N VAL A 237 -3.26 -20.60 -6.79
CA VAL A 237 -3.61 -19.24 -6.39
C VAL A 237 -4.92 -19.28 -5.60
N ASN A 238 -4.92 -18.70 -4.40
CA ASN A 238 -6.14 -18.53 -3.62
C ASN A 238 -6.88 -17.25 -4.09
N ALA A 239 -8.17 -17.40 -4.37
CA ALA A 239 -9.08 -16.32 -4.75
C ALA A 239 -10.42 -16.49 -4.02
N LEU A 240 -11.32 -15.53 -4.16
CA LEU A 240 -12.69 -15.57 -3.64
C LEU A 240 -13.67 -15.55 -4.81
N SER A 241 -14.82 -16.21 -4.64
CA SER A 241 -15.87 -16.20 -5.67
C SER A 241 -16.34 -14.78 -6.04
N CYS A 242 -16.26 -13.83 -5.10
CA CYS A 242 -16.62 -12.43 -5.30
C CYS A 242 -15.49 -11.54 -5.85
N ASP A 243 -14.29 -12.07 -6.08
CA ASP A 243 -13.21 -11.27 -6.67
C ASP A 243 -13.55 -10.91 -8.12
N THR A 244 -13.27 -9.66 -8.50
CA THR A 244 -13.28 -9.19 -9.90
C THR A 244 -12.13 -9.79 -10.71
N VAL A 245 -12.18 -9.68 -12.04
CA VAL A 245 -11.15 -10.24 -12.92
C VAL A 245 -9.77 -9.60 -12.66
N GLU A 246 -9.73 -8.30 -12.37
CA GLU A 246 -8.51 -7.56 -12.09
C GLU A 246 -7.96 -7.91 -10.70
N GLN A 247 -8.81 -8.04 -9.68
CA GLN A 247 -8.39 -8.55 -8.37
C GLN A 247 -7.79 -9.97 -8.48
N VAL A 248 -8.33 -10.81 -9.35
CA VAL A 248 -7.76 -12.15 -9.62
C VAL A 248 -6.39 -12.03 -10.30
N LYS A 249 -6.21 -11.15 -11.30
CA LYS A 249 -4.89 -10.90 -11.92
C LYS A 249 -3.87 -10.44 -10.88
N GLU A 250 -4.24 -9.54 -9.98
CA GLU A 250 -3.38 -9.07 -8.91
C GLU A 250 -2.97 -10.20 -7.97
N LYS A 251 -3.91 -11.06 -7.58
CA LYS A 251 -3.62 -12.25 -6.76
C LYS A 251 -2.67 -13.22 -7.49
N ILE A 252 -2.87 -13.46 -8.78
CA ILE A 252 -1.98 -14.30 -9.61
C ILE A 252 -0.56 -13.72 -9.63
N LEU A 253 -0.41 -12.42 -9.92
CA LEU A 253 0.89 -11.75 -9.98
C LEU A 253 1.58 -11.73 -8.62
N SER A 254 0.82 -11.50 -7.54
CA SER A 254 1.32 -11.53 -6.17
C SER A 254 1.83 -12.92 -5.79
N THR A 255 1.06 -13.97 -6.06
CA THR A 255 1.45 -15.36 -5.82
C THR A 255 2.64 -15.78 -6.67
N PHE A 256 2.70 -15.37 -7.94
CA PHE A 256 3.85 -15.61 -8.81
C PHE A 256 5.12 -14.98 -8.22
N ARG A 257 5.05 -13.70 -7.86
CA ARG A 257 6.19 -12.99 -7.27
C ARG A 257 6.64 -13.62 -5.96
N ALA A 258 5.70 -14.04 -5.11
CA ALA A 258 6.01 -14.71 -3.85
C ALA A 258 6.70 -16.07 -4.06
N LYS A 259 6.26 -16.85 -5.06
CA LYS A 259 6.84 -18.18 -5.36
C LYS A 259 8.21 -18.09 -6.04
N PHE A 260 8.37 -17.18 -7.00
CA PHE A 260 9.56 -17.15 -7.86
C PHE A 260 10.57 -16.04 -7.48
N GLY A 261 10.19 -15.06 -6.67
CA GLY A 261 11.09 -14.00 -6.18
C GLY A 261 11.30 -12.83 -7.16
N PHE A 262 10.65 -12.83 -8.33
CA PHE A 262 10.71 -11.76 -9.32
C PHE A 262 9.31 -11.48 -9.91
N PRO A 263 9.04 -10.26 -10.42
CA PRO A 263 7.76 -9.95 -11.06
C PRO A 263 7.61 -10.71 -12.38
N TYR A 264 6.38 -11.05 -12.75
CA TYR A 264 6.10 -11.58 -14.08
C TYR A 264 6.39 -10.49 -15.13
N ASN A 265 7.13 -10.84 -16.19
CA ASN A 265 7.74 -9.86 -17.11
C ASN A 265 6.76 -9.18 -18.08
N ALA A 266 5.49 -9.58 -18.09
CA ALA A 266 4.46 -9.05 -18.98
C ALA A 266 3.19 -8.70 -18.20
N PRO A 267 2.42 -7.69 -18.63
CA PRO A 267 1.10 -7.45 -18.07
C PRO A 267 0.17 -8.63 -18.40
N LEU A 268 -0.60 -9.09 -17.40
CA LEU A 268 -1.66 -10.08 -17.62
C LEU A 268 -2.84 -9.41 -18.34
N LYS A 269 -2.81 -9.41 -19.66
CA LYS A 269 -3.86 -8.79 -20.47
C LYS A 269 -5.14 -9.63 -20.47
N GLU A 270 -5.00 -10.93 -20.71
CA GLU A 270 -6.12 -11.85 -20.91
C GLU A 270 -5.99 -13.03 -19.95
N ILE A 271 -7.09 -13.36 -19.27
CA ILE A 271 -7.23 -14.59 -18.50
C ILE A 271 -8.37 -15.40 -19.11
N GLN A 272 -8.12 -16.69 -19.33
CA GLN A 272 -9.13 -17.62 -19.79
C GLN A 272 -9.37 -18.70 -18.74
N TYR A 273 -10.63 -19.04 -18.52
CA TYR A 273 -11.05 -20.15 -17.68
C TYR A 273 -11.44 -21.34 -18.54
N GLU A 274 -10.80 -22.48 -18.30
CA GLU A 274 -11.16 -23.74 -18.97
C GLU A 274 -12.36 -24.38 -18.26
N LYS A 275 -13.46 -24.55 -19.01
CA LYS A 275 -14.69 -25.19 -18.56
C LYS A 275 -15.10 -26.28 -19.55
N ASN A 276 -15.04 -27.54 -19.12
CA ASN A 276 -15.40 -28.71 -19.93
C ASN A 276 -14.68 -28.77 -21.29
N GLY A 277 -13.38 -28.42 -21.33
CA GLY A 277 -12.58 -28.41 -22.55
C GLY A 277 -12.77 -27.18 -23.45
N CYS A 278 -13.59 -26.22 -23.04
CA CYS A 278 -13.74 -24.92 -23.71
C CYS A 278 -13.07 -23.81 -22.89
N PHE A 279 -12.37 -22.90 -23.55
CA PHE A 279 -11.80 -21.72 -22.90
C PHE A 279 -12.77 -20.54 -22.98
N VAL A 280 -13.09 -19.96 -21.83
CA VAL A 280 -13.94 -18.77 -21.69
C VAL A 280 -13.05 -17.61 -21.29
N LEU A 281 -13.05 -16.53 -22.08
CA LEU A 281 -12.34 -15.30 -21.73
C LEU A 281 -13.05 -14.63 -20.55
N LEU A 282 -12.27 -14.20 -19.56
CA LEU A 282 -12.76 -13.43 -18.42
C LEU A 282 -12.47 -11.95 -18.66
N GLU A 283 -13.51 -11.13 -18.61
CA GLU A 283 -13.44 -9.68 -18.83
C GLU A 283 -14.09 -8.95 -17.65
N GLU A 284 -13.59 -7.76 -17.30
CA GLU A 284 -14.17 -6.93 -16.23
C GLU A 284 -15.65 -6.62 -16.48
N VAL A 285 -15.99 -6.36 -17.74
CA VAL A 285 -17.37 -6.16 -18.22
C VAL A 285 -17.46 -6.81 -19.61
N ASP A 286 -18.52 -7.57 -19.83
CA ASP A 286 -18.83 -8.18 -21.13
C ASP A 286 -20.34 -8.07 -21.43
N ALA A 287 -20.78 -8.66 -22.55
CA ALA A 287 -22.19 -8.64 -22.95
C ALA A 287 -23.14 -9.36 -21.98
N THR A 288 -22.62 -10.11 -21.00
CA THR A 288 -23.40 -10.85 -20.00
C THR A 288 -23.44 -10.15 -18.65
N SER A 289 -22.68 -9.06 -18.46
CA SER A 289 -22.63 -8.30 -17.21
C SER A 289 -24.00 -7.81 -16.75
N GLU A 290 -24.24 -7.92 -15.44
CA GLU A 290 -25.50 -7.47 -14.84
C GLU A 290 -25.58 -5.95 -14.81
N VAL A 291 -26.71 -5.39 -15.25
CA VAL A 291 -26.98 -3.95 -15.21
C VAL A 291 -28.11 -3.69 -14.23
N ILE A 292 -27.83 -2.91 -13.20
CA ILE A 292 -28.79 -2.53 -12.15
C ILE A 292 -29.05 -1.03 -12.28
N GLY A 293 -30.17 -0.67 -12.92
CA GLY A 293 -30.49 0.72 -13.24
C GLY A 293 -29.47 1.27 -14.24
N ASP A 294 -28.73 2.30 -13.84
CA ASP A 294 -27.70 2.96 -14.67
C ASP A 294 -26.27 2.46 -14.38
N VAL A 295 -26.11 1.47 -13.50
CA VAL A 295 -24.80 0.95 -13.08
C VAL A 295 -24.62 -0.46 -13.65
N THR A 296 -23.45 -0.70 -14.26
CA THR A 296 -23.03 -2.03 -14.68
C THR A 296 -22.17 -2.66 -13.57
N MET A 297 -22.55 -3.85 -13.12
CA MET A 297 -21.81 -4.62 -12.14
C MET A 297 -20.57 -5.23 -12.81
N LEU A 298 -19.42 -5.17 -12.13
CA LEU A 298 -18.20 -5.84 -12.60
C LEU A 298 -18.35 -7.35 -12.46
N ASN A 299 -17.81 -8.07 -13.44
CA ASN A 299 -17.87 -9.52 -13.46
C ASN A 299 -16.92 -10.12 -12.41
N THR A 300 -17.43 -11.10 -11.67
CA THR A 300 -16.67 -11.83 -10.65
C THR A 300 -16.42 -13.28 -11.06
N LEU A 301 -15.62 -14.01 -10.29
CA LEU A 301 -15.48 -15.46 -10.49
C LEU A 301 -16.82 -16.22 -10.38
N GLU A 302 -17.73 -15.77 -9.50
CA GLU A 302 -19.07 -16.30 -9.35
C GLU A 302 -19.93 -16.06 -10.61
N HIS A 303 -19.81 -14.89 -11.24
CA HIS A 303 -20.49 -14.55 -12.50
C HIS A 303 -20.21 -15.60 -13.59
N TYR A 304 -18.93 -15.95 -13.74
CA TYR A 304 -18.48 -16.98 -14.68
C TYR A 304 -18.68 -18.42 -14.18
N LYS A 305 -19.19 -18.59 -12.95
CA LYS A 305 -19.41 -19.88 -12.28
C LYS A 305 -18.13 -20.70 -12.18
N VAL A 306 -17.02 -20.03 -11.87
CA VAL A 306 -15.73 -20.68 -11.61
C VAL A 306 -15.85 -21.47 -10.31
N ARG A 307 -15.38 -22.71 -10.33
CA ARG A 307 -15.45 -23.62 -9.17
C ARG A 307 -14.08 -24.18 -8.87
N ASN A 308 -13.88 -24.58 -7.61
CA ASN A 308 -12.79 -25.47 -7.25
C ASN A 308 -12.86 -26.73 -8.10
N ARG A 309 -11.70 -27.26 -8.50
CA ARG A 309 -11.65 -28.60 -9.08
C ARG A 309 -12.33 -29.54 -8.08
N GLU A 310 -13.36 -30.27 -8.52
CA GLU A 310 -13.84 -31.40 -7.74
C GLU A 310 -12.62 -32.32 -7.54
N GLU A 311 -12.20 -32.53 -6.30
CA GLU A 311 -11.30 -33.64 -5.97
C GLU A 311 -12.04 -34.90 -6.43
N GLY A 312 -11.67 -35.38 -7.62
CA GLY A 312 -12.39 -36.43 -8.30
C GLY A 312 -12.56 -37.63 -7.40
N VAL A 313 -13.82 -38.02 -7.23
CA VAL A 313 -14.22 -39.42 -7.02
C VAL A 313 -13.42 -40.25 -8.01
N LYS A 314 -12.39 -40.94 -7.51
CA LYS A 314 -11.74 -42.02 -8.23
C LYS A 314 -12.80 -43.10 -8.44
N ARG A 315 -13.09 -43.44 -9.70
CA ARG A 315 -13.55 -44.80 -10.02
C ARG A 315 -12.33 -45.67 -10.18
#